data_AF-A0A959KY42-F1
#
_entry.id   AF-A0A959KY42-F1
#
_cell.length_a   1.000
_cell.length_b   1.000
_cell.length_c   1.000
_cell.angle_alpha   90.00
_cell.angle_beta   90.00
_cell.angle_gamma   90.00
#
_symmetry.space_group_name_H-M   'P 1'
#
loop_
_entity.id
_entity.type
_entity.pdbx_description
1 polymer ?
#
loop_
_entity_poly.entity_id
_entity_poly.type
_entity_poly.pdbx_seq_one_letter_code
_entity_poly.pdbx_strand_id
1 'polypeptide(L)'
;TEGLYIVAALVNPEGIDFFNETVSLLNVTDQSLSLAGWTLRDPYDRQQLLSGEIAPGAFLTVKVPNIRLSNVGGGIRLFNPRGQLVHEVKYSGEQAARQGWTVRF
;
A
#
# COMPACT_ATOMS: atom_id res chain seq x y z
N THR A 1 -10.46 1.43 -16.90
CA THR A 1 -9.16 1.59 -16.22
C THR A 1 -9.41 1.44 -14.74
N GLU A 2 -8.61 0.63 -14.06
CA GLU A 2 -8.79 0.45 -12.61
C GLU A 2 -8.13 1.63 -11.89
N GLY A 3 -8.94 2.53 -11.34
CA GLY A 3 -8.51 3.83 -10.85
C GLY A 3 -8.09 3.84 -9.38
N LEU A 4 -7.40 2.79 -8.93
CA LEU A 4 -6.86 2.70 -7.57
C LEU A 4 -5.34 2.63 -7.62
N TYR A 5 -4.68 3.53 -6.90
CA TYR A 5 -3.22 3.70 -6.95
C TYR A 5 -2.61 3.65 -5.55
N ILE A 6 -1.42 3.07 -5.46
CA ILE A 6 -0.55 3.21 -4.29
C ILE A 6 0.19 4.54 -4.44
N VAL A 7 0.05 5.43 -3.47
CA VAL A 7 0.63 6.79 -3.54
C VAL A 7 1.65 7.07 -2.46
N ALA A 8 1.58 6.33 -1.35
CA ALA A 8 2.53 6.47 -0.26
C ALA A 8 2.61 5.21 0.62
N ALA A 9 3.67 5.07 1.39
CA ALA A 9 3.80 4.02 2.40
C ALA A 9 4.65 4.46 3.59
N LEU A 10 4.20 4.17 4.81
CA LEU A 10 5.06 4.21 6.00
C LEU A 10 5.80 2.88 6.09
N VAL A 11 7.03 2.85 5.61
CA VAL A 11 7.87 1.63 5.57
C VAL A 11 8.56 1.40 6.92
N ASN A 12 9.05 2.47 7.53
CA ASN A 12 9.85 2.42 8.75
C ASN A 12 9.13 3.21 9.86
N PRO A 13 8.13 2.64 10.55
CA PRO A 13 7.43 3.33 11.63
C PRO A 13 8.37 3.69 12.80
N GLU A 14 8.01 4.71 13.59
CA GLU A 14 8.76 5.03 14.82
C GLU A 14 8.53 3.99 15.91
N GLY A 15 9.55 3.77 16.74
CA GLY A 15 9.48 2.89 17.91
C GLY A 15 9.86 1.43 17.62
N ILE A 16 9.69 0.59 18.63
CA ILE A 16 10.05 -0.85 18.62
C ILE A 16 8.90 -1.71 18.05
N ASP A 17 7.78 -1.09 17.72
CA ASP A 17 6.55 -1.78 17.35
C ASP A 17 6.61 -2.14 15.85
N PHE A 18 7.31 -3.25 15.57
CA PHE A 18 7.22 -3.97 14.31
C PHE A 18 5.74 -4.20 13.96
N PHE A 19 5.34 -4.12 12.69
CA PHE A 19 3.95 -4.30 12.19
C PHE A 19 3.03 -3.05 12.15
N ASN A 20 3.57 -1.84 12.37
CA ASN A 20 2.83 -0.59 12.15
C ASN A 20 3.03 0.03 10.76
N GLU A 21 3.55 -0.73 9.80
CA GLU A 21 3.67 -0.29 8.42
C GLU A 21 2.28 0.00 7.82
N THR A 22 2.23 1.04 6.98
CA THR A 22 1.00 1.45 6.31
C THR A 22 1.22 1.70 4.83
N VAL A 23 0.14 1.58 4.06
CA VAL A 23 0.08 1.93 2.64
C VAL A 23 -1.10 2.86 2.42
N SER A 24 -0.85 3.95 1.69
CA SER A 24 -1.86 4.94 1.30
C SER A 24 -2.29 4.70 -0.14
N LEU A 25 -3.60 4.61 -0.33
CA LEU A 25 -4.26 4.36 -1.59
C LEU A 25 -5.06 5.58 -2.02
N LEU A 26 -5.14 5.84 -3.32
CA LEU A 26 -5.93 6.91 -3.93
C LEU A 26 -6.92 6.32 -4.93
N ASN A 27 -8.21 6.63 -4.76
CA ASN A 27 -9.22 6.42 -5.80
C ASN A 27 -9.26 7.65 -6.71
N VAL A 28 -8.80 7.53 -7.96
CA VAL A 28 -8.82 8.62 -8.95
C VAL A 28 -10.09 8.65 -9.80
N THR A 29 -11.01 7.72 -9.59
CA THR A 29 -12.26 7.67 -10.34
C THR A 29 -13.27 8.69 -9.82
N ASP A 30 -14.32 8.93 -10.60
CA ASP A 30 -15.48 9.74 -10.25
C ASP A 30 -16.55 8.96 -9.47
N GLN A 31 -16.27 7.70 -9.11
CA GLN A 31 -17.18 6.80 -8.40
C GLN A 31 -16.56 6.27 -7.12
N SER A 32 -17.39 5.94 -6.14
CA SER A 32 -16.96 5.19 -4.97
C SER A 32 -16.42 3.82 -5.38
N LEU A 33 -15.28 3.42 -4.80
CA LEU A 33 -14.61 2.15 -5.10
C LEU A 33 -14.62 1.24 -3.87
N SER A 34 -15.29 0.09 -3.99
CA SER A 34 -15.23 -0.97 -2.98
C SER A 34 -13.89 -1.71 -3.04
N LEU A 35 -13.28 -1.91 -1.87
CA LEU A 35 -12.02 -2.64 -1.71
C LEU A 35 -12.21 -4.15 -1.50
N ALA A 36 -13.43 -4.66 -1.55
CA ALA A 36 -13.71 -6.08 -1.39
C ALA A 36 -12.94 -6.92 -2.43
N GLY A 37 -12.09 -7.84 -1.95
CA GLY A 37 -11.27 -8.72 -2.78
C GLY A 37 -9.97 -8.10 -3.30
N TRP A 38 -9.75 -6.80 -3.10
CA TRP A 38 -8.47 -6.17 -3.43
C TRP A 38 -7.38 -6.61 -2.45
N THR A 39 -6.15 -6.76 -2.95
CA THR A 39 -5.02 -7.16 -2.11
C THR A 39 -3.78 -6.32 -2.38
N LEU A 40 -3.02 -6.04 -1.32
CA LEU A 40 -1.63 -5.60 -1.41
C LEU A 40 -0.71 -6.80 -1.24
N ARG A 41 0.38 -6.84 -2.01
CA ARG A 41 1.41 -7.87 -1.92
C ARG A 41 2.80 -7.28 -1.89
N ASP A 42 3.67 -7.90 -1.10
CA ASP A 42 5.10 -7.61 -1.14
C ASP A 42 5.82 -8.50 -2.18
N PRO A 43 7.15 -8.38 -2.36
CA PRO A 43 7.88 -9.16 -3.37
C PRO A 43 7.91 -10.68 -3.11
N TYR A 44 7.52 -11.13 -1.92
CA TYR A 44 7.49 -12.56 -1.54
C TYR A 44 6.06 -13.13 -1.62
N ASP A 45 5.14 -12.44 -2.28
CA ASP A 45 3.73 -12.83 -2.49
C ASP A 45 2.92 -13.03 -1.19
N ARG A 46 3.41 -12.52 -0.05
CA ARG A 46 2.57 -12.35 1.14
C ARG A 46 1.47 -11.34 0.83
N GLN A 47 0.28 -11.53 1.39
CA GLN A 47 -0.90 -10.77 1.00
C GLN A 47 -1.56 -10.08 2.19
N GLN A 48 -1.93 -8.82 1.99
CA GLN A 48 -2.84 -8.07 2.86
C GLN A 48 -4.16 -7.88 2.12
N LEU A 49 -5.23 -8.46 2.65
CA LEU A 49 -6.58 -8.21 2.15
C LEU A 49 -7.04 -6.81 2.55
N LEU A 50 -7.68 -6.11 1.60
CA LEU A 50 -8.26 -4.80 1.82
C LEU A 50 -9.76 -4.91 2.09
N SER A 51 -10.30 -3.91 2.79
CA SER A 51 -11.73 -3.82 3.09
C SER A 51 -12.14 -2.36 3.18
N GLY A 52 -13.46 -2.11 3.08
CA GLY A 52 -14.02 -0.77 3.06
C GLY A 52 -14.23 -0.23 1.65
N GLU A 53 -14.40 1.08 1.58
CA GLU A 53 -14.70 1.82 0.36
C GLU A 53 -13.92 3.13 0.35
N ILE A 54 -13.51 3.59 -0.82
CA ILE A 54 -12.86 4.88 -1.00
C ILE A 54 -13.72 5.75 -1.91
N ALA A 55 -14.16 6.90 -1.39
CA ALA A 55 -14.94 7.88 -2.15
C ALA A 55 -14.15 8.42 -3.38
N PRO A 56 -14.82 9.02 -4.36
CA PRO A 56 -14.16 9.66 -5.51
C PRO A 56 -13.10 10.67 -5.07
N GLY A 57 -11.90 10.60 -5.63
CA GLY A 57 -10.78 11.51 -5.32
C GLY A 57 -10.22 11.40 -3.90
N ALA A 58 -10.69 10.44 -3.09
CA ALA A 58 -10.29 10.31 -1.70
C ALA A 58 -9.10 9.35 -1.52
N PHE A 59 -8.46 9.47 -0.36
CA PHE A 59 -7.37 8.61 0.07
C PHE A 59 -7.81 7.70 1.21
N LEU A 60 -7.23 6.51 1.28
CA LEU A 60 -7.32 5.62 2.44
C LEU A 60 -5.93 5.12 2.81
N THR A 61 -5.55 5.26 4.07
CA THR A 61 -4.32 4.65 4.62
C THR A 61 -4.69 3.41 5.41
N VAL A 62 -4.09 2.29 5.07
CA VAL A 62 -4.35 0.99 5.69
C VAL A 62 -3.08 0.47 6.37
N LYS A 63 -3.23 -0.16 7.55
CA LYS A 63 -2.16 -0.96 8.14
C LYS A 63 -1.97 -2.24 7.33
N VAL A 64 -0.74 -2.71 7.22
CA VAL A 64 -0.41 -3.88 6.40
C VAL A 64 0.33 -4.99 7.17
N PRO A 65 -0.19 -5.47 8.32
CA PRO A 65 0.51 -6.42 9.19
C PRO A 65 0.78 -7.79 8.55
N ASN A 66 0.12 -8.12 7.44
CA ASN A 66 0.28 -9.42 6.76
C ASN A 66 1.33 -9.43 5.64
N ILE A 67 1.89 -8.27 5.28
CA ILE A 67 3.04 -8.17 4.36
C ILE A 67 4.23 -7.57 5.12
N ARG A 68 5.43 -7.56 4.53
CA ARG A 68 6.57 -6.84 5.11
C ARG A 68 7.09 -5.80 4.14
N LEU A 69 7.22 -4.58 4.64
CA LEU A 69 7.93 -3.51 3.95
C LEU A 69 9.36 -3.48 4.51
N SER A 70 10.35 -3.52 3.63
CA SER A 70 11.75 -3.71 4.00
C SER A 70 12.45 -2.35 4.11
N ASN A 71 13.05 -2.05 5.26
CA ASN A 71 13.76 -0.78 5.47
C ASN A 71 15.01 -0.59 4.58
N VAL A 72 15.45 -1.65 3.87
CA VAL A 72 16.59 -1.59 2.94
C VAL A 72 16.17 -1.50 1.46
N GLY A 73 14.88 -1.29 1.21
CA GLY A 73 14.29 -1.20 -0.12
C GLY A 73 13.39 -2.40 -0.45
N GLY A 74 12.49 -2.21 -1.41
CA GLY A 74 11.47 -3.20 -1.76
C GLY A 74 10.45 -2.68 -2.76
N GLY A 75 9.29 -3.35 -2.79
CA GLY A 75 8.18 -2.97 -3.65
C GLY A 75 6.84 -3.37 -3.06
N ILE A 76 5.78 -2.71 -3.51
CA ILE A 76 4.40 -2.94 -3.09
C ILE A 76 3.57 -3.07 -4.36
N ARG A 77 2.82 -4.16 -4.46
CA ARG A 77 1.96 -4.48 -5.60
C ARG A 77 0.50 -4.49 -5.17
N LEU A 78 -0.36 -3.84 -5.94
CA LEU A 78 -1.80 -3.79 -5.75
C LEU A 78 -2.47 -4.68 -6.79
N PHE A 79 -3.32 -5.59 -6.34
CA PHE A 79 -4.08 -6.50 -7.18
C PHE A 79 -5.58 -6.30 -6.98
N ASN A 80 -6.32 -6.41 -8.08
CA ASN A 80 -7.78 -6.36 -8.08
C ASN A 80 -8.40 -7.68 -7.60
N PRO A 81 -9.73 -7.75 -7.45
CA PRO A 81 -10.44 -8.97 -7.03
C PRO A 81 -10.32 -10.15 -8.00
N ARG A 82 -9.89 -9.90 -9.25
CA ARG A 82 -9.62 -10.92 -10.26
C ARG A 82 -8.18 -11.44 -10.21
N GLY A 83 -7.38 -10.97 -9.27
CA GLY A 83 -5.97 -11.33 -9.13
C GLY A 83 -5.05 -10.70 -10.18
N GLN A 84 -5.50 -9.64 -10.86
CA GLN A 84 -4.68 -8.91 -11.85
C GLN A 84 -3.91 -7.80 -11.17
N LEU A 85 -2.63 -7.63 -11.55
CA LEU A 85 -1.80 -6.53 -11.07
C LEU A 85 -2.30 -5.21 -11.65
N VAL A 86 -2.59 -4.25 -10.78
CA VAL A 86 -3.14 -2.93 -11.12
C VAL A 86 -2.09 -1.86 -11.02
N HIS A 87 -1.32 -1.88 -9.92
CA HIS A 87 -0.30 -0.90 -9.64
C HIS A 87 0.87 -1.54 -8.92
N GLU A 88 2.08 -1.09 -9.22
CA GLU A 88 3.29 -1.49 -8.52
C GLU A 88 4.15 -0.27 -8.29
N VAL A 89 4.68 -0.16 -7.08
CA VAL A 89 5.65 0.86 -6.70
C VAL A 89 6.88 0.20 -6.10
N LYS A 90 8.03 0.84 -6.27
CA LYS A 90 9.31 0.42 -5.70
C LYS A 90 9.92 1.56 -4.91
N TYR A 91 10.70 1.22 -3.90
CA TYR A 91 11.44 2.18 -3.10
C TYR A 91 12.82 1.65 -2.72
N SER A 92 13.76 2.57 -2.52
CA SER A 92 15.11 2.27 -2.04
C SER A 92 15.17 2.29 -0.51
N GLY A 93 16.25 1.72 0.05
CA GLY A 93 16.55 1.86 1.47
C GLY A 93 16.78 3.31 1.89
N GLU A 94 17.29 4.17 1.00
CA GLU A 94 17.45 5.60 1.28
C GLU A 94 16.09 6.29 1.50
N GLN A 95 15.10 5.97 0.67
CA GLN A 95 13.73 6.49 0.83
C GLN A 95 13.10 6.00 2.14
N ALA A 96 13.39 4.77 2.56
CA ALA A 96 12.87 4.16 3.79
C ALA A 96 13.73 4.42 5.06
N ALA A 97 14.85 5.14 4.93
CA ALA A 97 15.84 5.23 6.00
C ALA A 97 15.32 5.99 7.23
N ARG A 98 14.45 6.97 7.04
CA ARG A 98 13.92 7.82 8.11
C ARG A 98 12.74 7.13 8.79
N GLN A 99 12.87 6.88 10.09
CA GLN A 99 11.77 6.42 10.91
C GLN A 99 10.65 7.47 10.95
N GLY A 100 9.40 7.01 10.94
CA GLY A 100 8.20 7.85 10.98
C GLY A 100 7.85 8.55 9.67
N TRP A 101 8.73 8.49 8.67
CA TRP A 101 8.51 9.20 7.42
C TRP A 101 7.80 8.31 6.40
N THR A 102 6.81 8.90 5.74
CA THR A 102 6.12 8.25 4.63
C THR A 102 6.93 8.41 3.35
N VAL A 103 7.18 7.29 2.67
CA VAL A 103 7.69 7.26 1.30
C VAL A 103 6.56 7.65 0.36
N ARG A 104 6.81 8.61 -0.55
CA ARG A 104 5.89 8.96 -1.64
C ARG A 104 6.33 8.31 -2.95
N PHE A 105 5.37 8.04 -3.84
CA PHE A 105 5.60 7.44 -5.15
C PHE A 105 5.19 8.37 -6.29
#